data_AF-A0A6V7JWI8-F1
#
_entry.id   AF-A0A6V7JWI8-F1
#
_cell.length_a   1.000
_cell.length_b   1.000
_cell.length_c   1.000
_cell.angle_alpha   90.00
_cell.angle_beta   90.00
_cell.angle_gamma   90.00
#
_symmetry.space_group_name_H-M   'P 1'
#
loop_
_entity.id
_entity.type
_entity.pdbx_description
1 polymer ?
#
loop_
_entity_poly.entity_id
_entity_poly.type
_entity_poly.pdbx_seq_one_letter_code
_entity_poly.pdbx_strand_id
1 'polypeptide(L)' 'VILDVQQFSPDEITVKTVDENVIVEAKHEEKKDEHGFISRHFIRRYVLPPTHDPLEVTSSLSSDGVLTITAPKK' A
#
# COMPACT_ATOMS: atom_id res chain seq x y z
N VAL A 1 -5.55 8.55 -2.20
CA VAL A 1 -6.28 7.25 -2.19
C VAL A 1 -6.19 6.63 -0.81
N ILE A 2 -7.21 5.88 -0.39
CA ILE A 2 -7.29 5.26 0.94
C ILE A 2 -7.48 3.75 0.75
N LEU A 3 -6.74 2.94 1.52
CA LEU A 3 -6.73 1.49 1.48
C LEU A 3 -6.86 0.90 2.88
N ASP A 4 -7.76 -0.06 3.06
CA ASP A 4 -7.78 -0.91 4.25
C ASP A 4 -6.71 -2.01 4.10
N VAL A 5 -5.77 -2.04 5.03
CA VAL A 5 -4.64 -2.98 5.08
C VAL A 5 -4.50 -3.62 6.46
N GLN A 6 -5.57 -3.66 7.27
CA GLN A 6 -5.56 -4.20 8.64
C GLN A 6 -5.05 -5.65 8.76
N GLN A 7 -5.08 -6.41 7.66
CA GLN A 7 -4.60 -7.80 7.63
C GLN A 7 -3.08 -7.93 7.40
N PHE A 8 -2.36 -6.80 7.34
CA PHE A 8 -0.92 -6.73 7.10
C PHE A 8 -0.26 -5.86 8.17
N SER A 9 0.91 -6.29 8.64
CA SER A 9 1.77 -5.43 9.47
C SER A 9 2.46 -4.35 8.61
N PRO A 10 2.93 -3.25 9.22
CA PRO A 10 3.62 -2.19 8.47
C PRO A 10 4.81 -2.70 7.64
N ASP A 11 5.59 -3.65 8.17
CA ASP A 11 6.76 -4.22 7.50
C ASP A 11 6.40 -5.15 6.31
N GLU A 12 5.13 -5.57 6.22
CA GLU A 12 4.61 -6.40 5.12
C GLU A 12 4.08 -5.54 3.95
N ILE A 13 4.09 -4.21 4.08
CA ILE A 13 3.53 -3.27 3.11
C ILE A 13 4.65 -2.44 2.49
N THR A 14 4.67 -2.39 1.16
CA THR A 14 5.55 -1.53 0.38
C THR A 14 4.72 -0.59 -0.48
N VAL A 15 5.03 0.71 -0.40
CA VAL A 15 4.51 1.72 -1.32
C VAL A 15 5.69 2.26 -2.11
N LYS A 16 5.60 2.23 -3.43
CA LYS A 16 6.64 2.75 -4.33
C LYS A 16 6.03 3.47 -5.52
N THR A 17 6.76 4.45 -6.03
CA THR A 17 6.44 5.08 -7.31
C THR A 17 7.37 4.53 -8.38
N VAL A 18 6.80 4.08 -9.50
CA VAL A 18 7.53 3.59 -10.67
C VAL A 18 6.90 4.23 -11.90
N ASP A 19 7.68 5.02 -12.63
CA ASP A 19 7.20 5.90 -13.69
C ASP A 19 6.01 6.77 -13.19
N GLU A 20 4.89 6.78 -13.92
CA GLU A 20 3.65 7.47 -13.57
C GLU A 20 2.69 6.59 -12.75
N ASN A 21 3.19 5.63 -11.97
CA ASN A 21 2.35 4.72 -11.19
C ASN A 21 2.76 4.68 -9.72
N VAL A 22 1.76 4.77 -8.85
CA VAL A 22 1.88 4.36 -7.45
C VAL A 22 1.55 2.87 -7.35
N ILE A 23 2.49 2.08 -6.86
CA ILE A 23 2.35 0.64 -6.63
C ILE A 23 2.32 0.40 -5.12
N VAL A 24 1.25 -0.26 -4.67
CA VAL A 24 1.11 -0.75 -3.30
C VAL A 24 1.16 -2.27 -3.36
N GLU A 25 2.12 -2.87 -2.68
CA GLU A 25 2.23 -4.31 -2.51
C GLU A 25 2.15 -4.62 -1.01
N ALA A 26 1.27 -5.54 -0.62
CA ALA A 26 1.22 -6.05 0.74
C ALA A 26 1.27 -7.57 0.70
N LYS A 27 2.26 -8.15 1.40
CA LYS A 27 2.52 -9.59 1.38
C LYS A 27 2.72 -10.12 2.79
N HIS A 28 1.75 -10.92 3.23
CA HIS A 28 1.80 -11.71 4.43
C HIS A 28 2.19 -13.14 4.04
N GLU A 29 3.40 -13.53 4.40
CA GLU A 29 3.87 -14.90 4.21
C GLU A 29 2.99 -15.88 5.00
N GLU A 30 3.06 -17.16 4.63
CA GLU A 30 2.29 -18.20 5.31
C GLU A 30 2.63 -18.23 6.81
N LYS A 31 1.62 -17.94 7.64
CA LYS A 31 1.72 -17.99 9.11
C LYS A 31 0.57 -18.79 9.67
N LYS A 32 0.82 -19.45 10.79
CA LYS A 32 -0.22 -20.19 11.51
C LYS A 32 -1.15 -19.22 12.24
N ASP A 33 -2.45 -19.40 12.09
CA ASP A 33 -3.50 -18.69 12.83
C ASP A 33 -4.39 -19.68 13.62
N GLU A 34 -5.50 -19.19 14.18
CA GLU A 34 -6.45 -20.00 14.95
C GLU A 34 -7.12 -21.13 14.13
N HIS A 35 -7.15 -21.01 12.80
CA HIS A 35 -7.89 -21.90 11.91
C HIS A 35 -7.01 -22.71 10.95
N GLY A 36 -5.70 -22.48 10.96
CA GLY A 36 -4.75 -23.23 10.12
C GLY A 36 -3.56 -22.37 9.75
N PHE A 37 -3.23 -22.35 8.46
CA PHE A 37 -2.20 -21.51 7.89
C PHE A 37 -2.84 -20.52 6.95
N ILE A 38 -2.37 -19.27 6.99
CA ILE A 38 -2.88 -18.21 6.14
C ILE A 38 -1.73 -17.46 5.50
N SER A 39 -1.87 -17.21 4.20
CA SER A 39 -1.04 -16.30 3.43
C SER A 39 -1.95 -15.31 2.71
N ARG A 40 -1.47 -14.08 2.53
CA ARG A 40 -2.21 -13.03 1.83
C ARG A 40 -1.24 -12.24 0.98
N HIS A 41 -1.59 -11.94 -0.25
CA HIS A 41 -0.77 -11.10 -1.12
C HIS A 41 -1.67 -10.30 -2.04
N PHE A 42 -1.47 -8.99 -2.09
CA PHE A 42 -2.09 -8.15 -3.09
C PHE A 42 -1.12 -7.11 -3.65
N ILE A 43 -1.38 -6.72 -4.89
CA ILE A 43 -0.71 -5.62 -5.56
C ILE A 43 -1.79 -4.72 -6.17
N ARG A 44 -1.77 -3.43 -5.84
CA ARG A 44 -2.62 -2.41 -6.47
C ARG A 44 -1.75 -1.37 -7.15
N ARG A 45 -2.14 -1.01 -8.37
CA ARG A 45 -1.49 0.02 -9.18
C ARG A 45 -2.46 1.16 -9.43
N TYR A 46 -2.03 2.37 -9.12
CA TYR A 46 -2.74 3.61 -9.40
C TYR A 46 -1.94 4.42 -10.40
N VAL A 47 -2.55 4.73 -11.54
CA VAL A 47 -1.95 5.65 -12.51
C VAL A 47 -2.06 7.06 -11.95
N LEU A 48 -0.92 7.73 -11.83
CA LEU A 48 -0.84 9.11 -11.42
C LEU A 48 -1.24 10.01 -12.59
N PRO A 49 -2.14 10.99 -12.41
CA PRO A 49 -2.41 11.96 -13.47
C PRO A 49 -1.17 12.81 -13.76
N PRO A 50 -0.95 13.27 -15.01
CA PRO A 50 0.24 14.03 -15.39
C PRO A 50 0.41 15.37 -14.66
N THR A 51 -0.64 15.83 -13.97
CA THR A 51 -0.66 17.04 -13.15
C THR A 51 -0.06 16.89 -11.75
N HIS A 52 0.49 15.73 -11.41
CA HIS A 52 1.11 15.46 -10.10
C HIS A 52 2.58 15.07 -10.28
N ASP A 53 3.39 15.24 -9.25
CA ASP A 53 4.80 14.83 -9.24
C ASP A 53 4.96 13.46 -8.56
N PRO A 54 5.47 12.43 -9.27
CA PRO A 54 5.81 11.13 -8.69
C PRO A 54 6.74 11.20 -7.46
N LEU A 55 7.59 12.22 -7.39
CA LEU A 55 8.57 12.41 -6.30
C LEU A 55 7.95 12.99 -5.03
N GLU A 56 6.78 13.63 -5.14
CA GLU A 56 6.07 14.22 -4.00
C GLU A 56 4.98 13.29 -3.43
N VAL A 57 4.92 12.04 -3.91
CA VAL A 57 4.03 11.03 -3.36
C VAL A 57 4.45 10.70 -1.93
N THR A 58 3.52 10.82 -1.00
CA THR A 58 3.71 10.46 0.41
C THR A 58 2.68 9.43 0.83
N SER A 59 3.01 8.65 1.85
CA SER A 59 2.08 7.68 2.44
C SER A 59 2.17 7.68 3.96
N SER A 60 1.06 7.34 4.61
CA SER A 60 0.97 7.18 6.05
C SER A 60 0.05 6.00 6.38
N LEU A 61 0.39 5.26 7.42
CA LEU A 61 -0.40 4.14 7.92
C LEU A 61 -0.88 4.48 9.33
N SER A 62 -2.19 4.47 9.53
CA SER A 62 -2.80 4.68 10.84
C SER A 62 -2.78 3.40 11.69
N SER A 63 -2.97 3.55 12.99
CA SER A 63 -3.01 2.42 13.95
C SER A 63 -4.19 1.47 13.75
N ASP A 64 -5.27 1.93 13.10
CA ASP A 64 -6.43 1.12 12.71
C ASP A 64 -6.28 0.52 11.31
N GLY A 65 -5.06 0.48 10.75
CA GLY A 65 -4.74 -0.23 9.52
C GLY A 65 -5.25 0.43 8.25
N VAL A 66 -5.40 1.77 8.24
CA VAL A 66 -5.78 2.54 7.06
C VAL A 66 -4.53 3.17 6.44
N LEU A 67 -4.17 2.71 5.24
CA LEU A 67 -3.09 3.27 4.43
C LEU A 67 -3.64 4.43 3.59
N THR A 68 -3.14 5.64 3.86
CA THR A 68 -3.46 6.85 3.09
C THR A 68 -2.27 7.23 2.23
N ILE A 69 -2.51 7.38 0.93
CA ILE A 69 -1.50 7.82 -0.04
C ILE A 69 -1.96 9.13 -0.67
N THR A 70 -1.08 10.13 -0.63
CA THR A 70 -1.33 11.48 -1.10
C THR A 70 -0.29 11.86 -2.14
N ALA A 71 -0.76 12.47 -3.23
CA ALA A 71 0.08 13.13 -4.21
C ALA A 71 -0.45 14.56 -4.36
N PRO A 72 0.35 15.60 -4.09
CA PRO A 72 -0.04 16.97 -4.37
C PRO A 72 -0.07 17.23 -5.87
N LYS A 73 -0.90 18.19 -6.29
CA LYS A 73 -0.85 18.71 -7.66
C LYS A 73 0.39 19.61 -7.78
N LYS A 74 1.04 19.53 -8.94
CA LYS A 74 2.04 20.50 -9.38
C LYS A 74 1.45 21.90 -9.50
#